data_AF-A0A1F8NAX4-F1
#
_entry.id   AF-A0A1F8NAX4-F1
#
_cell.length_a   1.000
_cell.length_b   1.000
_cell.length_c   1.000
_cell.angle_alpha   90.00
_cell.angle_beta   90.00
_cell.angle_gamma   90.00
#
_symmetry.space_group_name_H-M   'P 1'
#
loop_
_entity.id
_entity.type
_entity.pdbx_description
1 polymer ?
#
loop_
_entity_poly.entity_id
_entity_poly.type
_entity_poly.pdbx_seq_one_letter_code
_entity_poly.pdbx_strand_id
1 'polypeptide(L)'
;MKIFSKIFVVSIVLIVTVLTSFGCSKGVAQEDYDSVKNELNDIKLQAQALQDKLDKANVFETQYQALKSQYDAQSAQLQGITSDFDDLTASFEQLKAQDESGILEIQSLQTEYDALNLMFEDLMRQYDTIVERSAVFNEEEINQALFDLINEERKGKGLVKLEWGVNLSGWARQNSVAMSQTGDFKYSSWLSVQAVLITAGQGTFDGLVNGIMEVWRQRTHEYEPKILNTSVKYGAVATIRSGSVYYVTYLASTLP
;
A
#
# COMPACT_ATOMS: atom_id res chain seq x y z
N MET A 1 53.93 24.12 45.32
CA MET A 1 55.41 24.02 45.13
C MET A 1 56.18 25.36 45.19
N LYS A 2 55.55 26.54 45.11
CA LYS A 2 56.23 27.86 45.26
C LYS A 2 56.76 28.17 46.68
N ILE A 3 56.39 27.36 47.68
CA ILE A 3 56.71 27.60 49.10
C ILE A 3 58.10 27.05 49.46
N PHE A 4 58.50 25.90 48.91
CA PHE A 4 59.80 25.29 49.24
C PHE A 4 61.01 26.04 48.67
N SER A 5 60.89 26.60 47.46
CA SER A 5 61.93 27.46 46.87
C SER A 5 62.19 28.72 47.71
N LYS A 6 61.13 29.31 48.29
CA LYS A 6 61.27 30.47 49.18
C LYS A 6 61.95 30.12 50.51
N ILE A 7 61.69 28.94 51.07
CA ILE A 7 62.27 28.52 52.36
C ILE A 7 63.77 28.23 52.24
N PHE A 8 64.23 27.64 51.13
CA PHE A 8 65.65 27.31 50.94
C PHE A 8 66.51 28.56 50.68
N VAL A 9 66.02 29.51 49.87
CA VAL A 9 66.70 30.79 49.63
C VAL A 9 66.75 31.66 50.90
N VAL A 10 65.68 31.66 51.70
CA VAL A 10 65.64 32.39 52.98
C VAL A 10 66.64 31.81 53.98
N SER A 11 66.83 30.49 54.06
CA SER A 11 67.81 29.88 54.98
C SER A 11 69.26 30.18 54.60
N ILE A 12 69.61 30.15 53.32
CA ILE A 12 70.99 30.48 52.87
C ILE A 12 71.30 31.97 53.08
N VAL A 13 70.33 32.86 52.82
CA VAL A 13 70.49 34.30 53.10
C VAL A 13 70.62 34.55 54.60
N LEU A 14 69.92 33.79 55.45
CA LEU A 14 70.02 33.87 56.92
C LEU A 14 71.43 33.47 57.40
N ILE A 15 72.03 32.43 56.81
CA ILE A 15 73.39 31.98 57.18
C ILE A 15 74.44 33.04 56.77
N VAL A 16 74.28 33.67 55.60
CA VAL A 16 75.18 34.75 55.15
C VAL A 16 75.06 36.02 56.00
N THR A 17 73.86 36.35 56.50
CA THR A 17 73.65 37.50 57.39
C THR A 17 74.10 37.25 58.84
N VAL A 18 74.05 36.00 59.31
CA VAL A 18 74.63 35.63 60.60
C VAL A 18 76.16 35.69 60.56
N LEU A 19 76.79 35.38 59.42
CA LEU A 19 78.25 35.44 59.27
C LEU A 19 78.81 36.87 59.15
N THR A 20 78.02 37.86 58.73
CA THR A 20 78.46 39.26 58.59
C THR A 20 78.21 40.15 59.82
N SER A 21 77.50 39.63 60.84
CA SER A 21 77.07 40.43 62.01
C SER A 21 77.88 40.18 63.30
N PHE A 22 78.89 39.32 63.29
CA PHE A 22 79.81 39.17 64.43
C PHE A 22 81.07 40.02 64.24
N GLY A 23 81.18 41.07 65.06
CA GLY A 23 82.36 41.90 65.18
C GLY A 23 83.56 41.13 65.76
N CYS A 24 84.71 41.36 65.15
CA CYS A 24 86.09 41.08 65.53
C CYS A 24 86.36 40.55 66.95
N SER A 25 86.84 39.30 67.05
CA SER A 25 87.97 38.96 67.92
C SER A 25 88.70 37.72 67.37
N LYS A 26 90.03 37.83 67.22
CA LYS A 26 90.98 36.85 66.63
C LYS A 26 90.65 36.43 65.19
N GLY A 27 91.50 36.88 64.25
CA GLY A 27 91.36 36.60 62.83
C GLY A 27 91.17 35.11 62.56
N VAL A 28 90.06 34.75 61.93
CA VAL A 28 89.82 33.43 61.33
C VAL A 28 91.01 33.12 60.44
N ALA A 29 91.60 31.92 60.57
CA ALA A 29 92.70 31.53 59.72
C ALA A 29 92.21 31.53 58.26
N GLN A 30 93.03 32.05 57.35
CA GLN A 30 92.67 32.17 55.92
C GLN A 30 92.20 30.82 55.34
N GLU A 31 92.76 29.70 55.81
CA GLU A 31 92.35 28.33 55.45
C GLU A 31 90.89 28.02 55.82
N ASP A 32 90.40 28.43 56.99
CA ASP A 32 89.02 28.18 57.42
C ASP A 32 88.03 28.98 56.56
N TYR A 33 88.39 30.21 56.20
CA TYR A 33 87.59 31.04 55.30
C TYR A 33 87.52 30.45 53.89
N ASP A 34 88.66 30.02 53.35
CA ASP A 34 88.73 29.41 52.02
C ASP A 34 88.00 28.05 51.98
N SER A 35 88.05 27.27 53.07
CA SER A 35 87.27 26.03 53.23
C SER A 35 85.76 26.27 53.20
N VAL A 36 85.24 27.19 54.02
CA VAL A 36 83.80 27.51 54.04
C VAL A 36 83.33 28.07 52.69
N LYS A 37 84.17 28.88 52.04
CA LYS A 37 83.86 29.42 50.70
C LYS A 37 83.75 28.32 49.64
N ASN A 38 84.62 27.30 49.71
CA ASN A 38 84.56 26.15 48.81
C ASN A 38 83.32 25.29 49.08
N GLU A 39 83.02 24.99 50.35
CA GLU A 39 81.79 24.26 50.72
C GLU A 39 80.53 24.99 50.27
N LEU A 40 80.48 26.32 50.41
CA LEU A 40 79.36 27.14 49.94
C LEU A 40 79.19 27.04 48.43
N ASN A 41 80.29 27.04 47.67
CA ASN A 41 80.25 26.85 46.22
C ASN A 41 79.74 25.45 45.84
N ASP A 42 80.18 24.41 46.54
CA ASP A 42 79.73 23.03 46.31
C ASP A 42 78.23 22.88 46.62
N ILE A 43 77.77 23.44 47.74
CA ILE A 43 76.34 23.45 48.10
C ILE A 43 75.53 24.21 47.05
N LYS A 44 76.04 25.33 46.53
CA LYS A 44 75.39 26.10 45.46
C LYS A 44 75.24 25.27 44.18
N LEU A 45 76.28 24.53 43.80
CA LEU A 45 76.26 23.63 42.64
C LEU A 45 75.26 22.47 42.86
N GLN A 46 75.23 21.87 44.05
CA GLN A 46 74.27 20.82 44.38
C GLN A 46 72.82 21.33 44.36
N ALA A 47 72.58 22.53 44.89
CA ALA A 47 71.25 23.17 44.87
C ALA A 47 70.79 23.44 43.43
N GLN A 48 71.69 23.88 42.54
CA GLN A 48 71.40 24.03 41.11
C GLN A 48 71.05 22.68 40.47
N ALA A 49 71.83 21.63 40.73
CA ALA A 49 71.55 20.31 40.19
C ALA A 49 70.20 19.73 40.67
N LEU A 50 69.80 20.00 41.91
CA LEU A 50 68.49 19.62 42.44
C LEU A 50 67.36 20.42 41.79
N GLN A 51 67.57 21.73 41.57
CA GLN A 51 66.61 22.57 40.86
C GLN A 51 66.39 22.06 39.43
N ASP A 52 67.46 21.72 38.70
CA ASP A 52 67.37 21.17 37.36
C ASP A 52 66.61 19.82 37.33
N LYS A 53 66.83 18.97 38.33
CA LYS A 53 66.07 17.70 38.47
C LYS A 53 64.60 17.96 38.75
N LEU A 54 64.29 18.95 39.59
CA LEU A 54 62.92 19.32 39.92
C LEU A 54 62.18 19.86 38.69
N ASP A 55 62.83 20.70 37.91
CA ASP A 55 62.25 21.27 36.70
C ASP A 55 61.97 20.17 35.66
N LYS A 56 62.88 19.20 35.49
CA LYS A 56 62.65 18.00 34.66
C LYS A 56 61.48 17.15 35.17
N ALA A 57 61.37 16.93 36.48
CA ALA A 57 60.27 16.17 37.07
C ALA A 57 58.91 16.85 36.83
N ASN A 58 58.84 18.19 36.94
CA ASN A 58 57.62 18.94 36.66
C ASN A 58 57.20 18.85 35.19
N VAL A 59 58.16 18.86 34.25
CA VAL A 59 57.87 18.62 32.83
C VAL A 59 57.32 17.22 32.62
N PHE A 60 57.93 16.21 33.24
CA PHE A 60 57.46 14.82 33.15
C PHE A 60 56.04 14.65 33.70
N GLU A 61 55.73 15.24 34.85
CA GLU A 61 54.38 15.23 35.42
C GLU A 61 53.36 15.85 34.46
N THR A 62 53.71 16.98 33.84
CA THR A 62 52.84 17.63 32.86
C THR A 62 52.58 16.74 31.64
N GLN A 63 53.60 16.07 31.13
CA GLN A 63 53.48 15.12 30.02
C GLN A 63 52.63 13.91 30.39
N TYR A 64 52.81 13.37 31.60
CA TYR A 64 52.02 12.25 32.12
C TYR A 64 50.54 12.62 32.21
N GLN A 65 50.19 13.79 32.77
CA GLN A 65 48.80 14.23 32.87
C GLN A 65 48.16 14.47 31.49
N ALA A 66 48.93 14.97 30.53
CA ALA A 66 48.46 15.12 29.15
C ALA A 66 48.17 13.76 28.50
N LEU A 67 49.08 12.78 28.67
CA LEU A 67 48.90 11.42 28.15
C LEU A 67 47.71 10.72 28.81
N LYS A 68 47.55 10.86 30.12
CA LYS A 68 46.40 10.32 30.85
C LYS A 68 45.08 10.88 30.34
N SER A 69 45.00 12.19 30.13
CA SER A 69 43.81 12.83 29.56
C SER A 69 43.49 12.30 28.15
N GLN A 70 44.50 12.06 27.32
CA GLN A 70 44.31 11.47 25.99
C GLN A 70 43.80 10.03 26.07
N TYR A 71 44.36 9.22 26.98
CA TYR A 71 43.92 7.86 27.21
C TYR A 71 42.45 7.81 27.68
N ASP A 72 42.07 8.63 28.64
CA ASP A 72 40.71 8.69 29.17
C ASP A 72 39.72 9.09 28.04
N ALA A 73 40.10 10.04 27.19
CA ALA A 73 39.30 10.44 26.03
C ALA A 73 39.14 9.31 25.00
N GLN A 74 40.20 8.57 24.69
CA GLN A 74 40.14 7.42 23.79
C GLN A 74 39.30 6.27 24.37
N SER A 75 39.41 6.02 25.67
CA SER A 75 38.59 5.02 26.36
C SER A 75 37.10 5.35 26.28
N ALA A 76 36.74 6.62 26.47
CA ALA A 76 35.36 7.07 26.32
C ALA A 76 34.84 6.92 24.88
N GLN A 77 35.69 7.23 23.88
CA GLN A 77 35.33 7.03 22.47
C GLN A 77 35.09 5.55 22.14
N LEU A 78 35.93 4.64 22.64
CA LEU A 78 35.75 3.20 22.43
C LEU A 78 34.45 2.67 23.06
N GLN A 79 34.09 3.18 24.24
CA GLN A 79 32.81 2.85 24.87
C GLN A 79 31.62 3.33 24.02
N GLY A 80 31.71 4.55 23.46
CA GLY A 80 30.69 5.06 22.53
C GLY A 80 30.54 4.18 21.30
N ILE A 81 31.65 3.82 20.64
CA ILE A 81 31.64 2.92 19.47
C ILE A 81 31.04 1.55 19.81
N THR A 82 31.31 1.01 21.00
CA THR A 82 30.75 -0.27 21.45
C THR A 82 29.24 -0.17 21.59
N SER A 83 28.74 0.91 22.20
CA SER A 83 27.29 1.16 22.33
C SER A 83 26.63 1.29 20.95
N ASP A 84 27.22 2.06 20.03
CA ASP A 84 26.70 2.22 18.68
C ASP A 84 26.64 0.89 17.92
N PHE A 85 27.62 0.00 18.15
CA PHE A 85 27.66 -1.32 17.55
C PHE A 85 26.58 -2.25 18.11
N ASP A 86 26.32 -2.20 19.42
CA ASP A 86 25.24 -2.97 20.05
C ASP A 86 23.86 -2.51 19.53
N ASP A 87 23.65 -1.20 19.42
CA ASP A 87 22.42 -0.62 18.86
C ASP A 87 22.21 -1.01 17.39
N LEU A 88 23.29 -1.01 16.59
CA LEU A 88 23.24 -1.45 15.19
C LEU A 88 22.91 -2.93 15.08
N THR A 89 23.45 -3.76 15.97
CA THR A 89 23.19 -5.21 16.02
C THR A 89 21.72 -5.47 16.32
N ALA A 90 21.16 -4.82 17.34
CA ALA A 90 19.74 -4.93 17.67
C ALA A 90 18.84 -4.48 16.51
N SER A 91 19.19 -3.38 15.85
CA SER A 91 18.45 -2.88 14.68
C SER A 91 18.48 -3.88 13.50
N PHE A 92 19.63 -4.53 13.28
CA PHE A 92 19.77 -5.55 12.24
C PHE A 92 18.91 -6.79 12.53
N GLU A 93 18.88 -7.26 13.78
CA GLU A 93 18.03 -8.38 14.19
C GLU A 93 16.54 -8.07 14.00
N GLN A 94 16.11 -6.85 14.33
CA GLN A 94 14.74 -6.42 14.09
C GLN A 94 14.39 -6.40 12.60
N LEU A 95 15.28 -5.89 11.75
CA LEU A 95 15.07 -5.87 10.30
C LEU A 95 14.98 -7.29 9.73
N LYS A 96 15.83 -8.20 10.21
CA LYS A 96 15.78 -9.61 9.80
C LYS A 96 14.45 -10.27 10.16
N ALA A 97 13.93 -10.02 11.36
CA ALA A 97 12.62 -10.55 11.76
C ALA A 97 11.47 -9.98 10.91
N GLN A 98 11.55 -8.72 10.50
CA GLN A 98 10.58 -8.11 9.59
C GLN A 98 10.62 -8.74 8.20
N ASP A 99 11.81 -9.01 7.66
CA ASP A 99 11.99 -9.67 6.37
C ASP A 99 11.40 -11.09 6.37
N GLU A 100 11.70 -11.88 7.42
CA GLU A 100 11.13 -13.23 7.59
C GLU A 100 9.60 -13.20 7.65
N SER A 101 9.01 -12.23 8.34
CA SER A 101 7.56 -12.03 8.37
C SER A 101 6.99 -11.66 7.00
N GLY A 102 7.68 -10.80 6.24
CA GLY A 102 7.25 -10.40 4.90
C GLY A 102 7.27 -11.56 3.90
N ILE A 103 8.25 -12.46 4.00
CA ILE A 103 8.30 -13.67 3.17
C ILE A 103 7.09 -14.57 3.42
N LEU A 104 6.70 -14.77 4.69
CA LEU A 104 5.53 -15.58 5.04
C LEU A 104 4.22 -14.95 4.52
N GLU A 105 4.09 -13.63 4.59
CA GLU A 105 2.93 -12.91 4.06
C GLU A 105 2.80 -13.09 2.53
N ILE A 106 3.90 -12.96 1.79
CA ILE A 106 3.94 -13.20 0.35
C ILE A 106 3.50 -14.63 0.00
N GLN A 107 3.97 -15.63 0.74
CA GLN A 107 3.58 -17.03 0.52
C GLN A 107 2.08 -17.26 0.77
N SER A 108 1.52 -16.61 1.79
CA SER A 108 0.08 -16.67 2.07
C SER A 108 -0.73 -16.07 0.93
N LEU A 109 -0.36 -14.87 0.47
CA LEU A 109 -1.02 -14.18 -0.64
C LEU A 109 -0.96 -15.00 -1.93
N GLN A 110 0.16 -15.68 -2.20
CA GLN A 110 0.29 -16.52 -3.38
C GLN A 110 -0.66 -17.73 -3.33
N THR A 111 -0.83 -18.33 -2.15
CA THR A 111 -1.78 -19.43 -1.94
C THR A 111 -3.24 -18.97 -2.15
N GLU A 112 -3.59 -17.78 -1.65
CA GLU A 112 -4.91 -17.20 -1.87
C GLU A 112 -5.17 -16.88 -3.34
N TYR A 113 -4.17 -16.34 -4.03
CA TYR A 113 -4.24 -16.07 -5.47
C TYR A 113 -4.48 -17.34 -6.29
N ASP A 114 -3.74 -18.41 -6.01
CA ASP A 114 -3.90 -19.69 -6.70
C ASP A 114 -5.30 -20.27 -6.47
N ALA A 115 -5.82 -20.19 -5.25
CA ALA A 115 -7.18 -20.62 -4.93
C ALA A 115 -8.24 -19.80 -5.69
N LEU A 116 -8.07 -18.47 -5.76
CA LEU A 116 -8.96 -17.60 -6.51
C LEU A 116 -8.93 -17.91 -8.02
N ASN A 117 -7.75 -18.18 -8.58
CA ASN A 117 -7.62 -18.54 -9.98
C ASN A 117 -8.37 -19.85 -10.30
N LEU A 118 -8.25 -20.87 -9.43
CA LEU A 118 -9.02 -22.12 -9.58
C LEU A 118 -10.54 -21.88 -9.53
N MET A 119 -11.00 -21.02 -8.63
CA MET A 119 -12.43 -20.64 -8.55
C MET A 119 -12.89 -19.92 -9.83
N PHE A 120 -12.05 -19.05 -10.38
CA PHE A 120 -12.35 -18.35 -11.63
C PHE A 120 -12.43 -19.32 -12.81
N GLU A 121 -11.47 -20.25 -12.94
CA GLU A 121 -11.51 -21.28 -13.97
C GLU A 121 -12.74 -22.18 -13.87
N ASP A 122 -13.16 -22.53 -12.65
CA ASP A 122 -14.39 -23.30 -12.46
C ASP A 122 -15.64 -22.52 -12.87
N LEU A 123 -15.72 -21.24 -12.50
CA LEU A 123 -16.81 -20.37 -12.93
C LEU A 123 -16.88 -20.23 -14.45
N MET A 124 -15.72 -20.09 -15.11
CA MET A 124 -15.65 -20.05 -16.57
C MET A 124 -16.16 -21.36 -17.20
N ARG A 125 -15.77 -22.52 -16.68
CA ARG A 125 -16.30 -23.82 -17.14
C ARG A 125 -17.82 -23.92 -16.96
N GLN A 126 -18.34 -23.44 -15.83
CA GLN A 126 -19.79 -23.38 -15.60
C GLN A 126 -20.48 -22.45 -16.60
N TYR A 127 -19.91 -21.28 -16.87
CA TYR A 127 -20.41 -20.33 -17.85
C TYR A 127 -20.46 -20.96 -19.25
N ASP A 128 -19.37 -21.57 -19.70
CA ASP A 128 -19.31 -22.23 -21.02
C ASP A 128 -20.35 -23.34 -21.12
N THR A 129 -20.53 -24.13 -20.07
CA THR A 129 -21.58 -25.17 -20.00
C THR A 129 -22.99 -24.57 -20.12
N ILE A 130 -23.25 -23.42 -19.49
CA ILE A 130 -24.54 -22.71 -19.61
C ILE A 130 -24.73 -22.17 -21.03
N VAL A 131 -23.69 -21.62 -21.63
CA VAL A 131 -23.72 -21.11 -23.01
C VAL A 131 -23.96 -22.24 -24.00
N GLU A 132 -23.26 -23.37 -23.89
CA GLU A 132 -23.47 -24.55 -24.73
C GLU A 132 -24.87 -25.16 -24.57
N ARG A 133 -25.41 -25.15 -23.34
CA ARG A 133 -26.79 -25.60 -23.06
C ARG A 133 -27.85 -24.60 -23.52
N SER A 134 -27.50 -23.34 -23.78
CA SER A 134 -28.43 -22.37 -24.33
C SER A 134 -28.68 -22.71 -25.80
N ALA A 135 -29.79 -23.37 -26.07
CA ALA A 135 -30.22 -23.65 -27.42
C ALA A 135 -30.35 -22.33 -28.20
N VAL A 136 -29.64 -22.23 -29.32
CA VAL A 136 -29.72 -21.10 -30.24
C VAL A 136 -30.97 -21.29 -31.07
N PHE A 137 -32.03 -20.58 -30.69
CA PHE A 137 -33.26 -20.58 -31.46
C PHE A 137 -33.21 -19.49 -32.52
N ASN A 138 -33.73 -19.79 -33.70
CA ASN A 138 -33.85 -18.82 -34.76
C ASN A 138 -34.85 -17.73 -34.34
N GLU A 139 -34.45 -16.46 -34.42
CA GLU A 139 -35.29 -15.30 -34.09
C GLU A 139 -36.61 -15.33 -34.87
N GLU A 140 -36.58 -15.78 -36.14
CA GLU A 140 -37.77 -15.85 -36.99
C GLU A 140 -38.74 -16.95 -36.54
N GLU A 141 -38.23 -18.09 -36.09
CA GLU A 141 -39.05 -19.16 -35.53
C GLU A 141 -39.75 -18.69 -34.24
N ILE A 142 -39.04 -17.95 -33.38
CA ILE A 142 -39.62 -17.35 -32.17
C ILE A 142 -40.72 -16.35 -32.54
N ASN A 143 -40.47 -15.47 -33.52
CA ASN A 143 -41.44 -14.47 -33.98
C ASN A 143 -42.74 -15.13 -34.46
N GLN A 144 -42.61 -16.16 -35.30
CA GLN A 144 -43.75 -16.89 -35.85
C GLN A 144 -44.52 -17.61 -34.74
N ALA A 145 -43.83 -18.33 -33.85
CA ALA A 145 -44.47 -19.07 -32.76
C ALA A 145 -45.21 -18.15 -31.77
N LEU A 146 -44.63 -16.99 -31.44
CA LEU A 146 -45.30 -15.99 -30.60
C LEU A 146 -46.54 -15.41 -31.28
N PHE A 147 -46.45 -15.10 -32.58
CA PHE A 147 -47.58 -14.57 -33.34
C PHE A 147 -48.72 -15.56 -33.45
N ASP A 148 -48.41 -16.84 -33.67
CA ASP A 148 -49.39 -17.92 -33.70
C ASP A 148 -50.06 -18.09 -32.33
N LEU A 149 -49.28 -18.04 -31.24
CA LEU A 149 -49.81 -18.17 -29.88
C LEU A 149 -50.72 -17.00 -29.51
N ILE A 150 -50.34 -15.76 -29.86
CA ILE A 150 -51.21 -14.58 -29.75
C ILE A 150 -52.55 -14.81 -30.47
N ASN A 151 -52.50 -15.32 -31.70
CA ASN A 151 -53.70 -15.54 -32.50
C ASN A 151 -54.59 -16.67 -31.96
N GLU A 152 -54.01 -17.72 -31.38
CA GLU A 152 -54.78 -18.77 -30.71
C GLU A 152 -55.43 -18.25 -29.41
N GLU A 153 -54.77 -17.39 -28.64
CA GLU A 153 -55.39 -16.74 -27.48
C GLU A 153 -56.56 -15.82 -27.86
N ARG A 154 -56.35 -14.99 -28.89
CA ARG A 154 -57.39 -14.12 -29.44
C ARG A 154 -58.60 -14.93 -29.88
N LYS A 155 -58.37 -16.01 -30.63
CA LYS A 155 -59.41 -16.95 -31.05
C LYS A 155 -60.13 -17.58 -29.86
N GLY A 156 -59.40 -18.00 -28.82
CA GLY A 156 -59.98 -18.54 -27.58
C GLY A 156 -60.90 -17.57 -26.85
N LYS A 157 -60.73 -16.26 -27.09
CA LYS A 157 -61.59 -15.18 -26.55
C LYS A 157 -62.64 -14.68 -27.55
N GLY A 158 -62.81 -15.34 -28.69
CA GLY A 158 -63.77 -14.94 -29.73
C GLY A 158 -63.36 -13.69 -30.51
N LEU A 159 -62.08 -13.31 -30.50
CA LEU A 159 -61.54 -12.18 -31.25
C LEU A 159 -61.06 -12.59 -32.64
N VAL A 160 -61.05 -11.63 -33.56
CA VAL A 160 -60.54 -11.83 -34.93
C VAL A 160 -59.03 -12.03 -34.90
N LYS A 161 -58.54 -13.00 -35.69
CA LYS A 161 -57.10 -13.24 -35.89
C LYS A 161 -56.45 -12.03 -36.55
N LEU A 162 -55.23 -11.73 -36.13
CA LEU A 162 -54.40 -10.68 -36.72
C LEU A 162 -53.72 -11.20 -37.97
N GLU A 163 -53.63 -10.34 -38.97
CA GLU A 163 -52.74 -10.53 -40.12
C GLU A 163 -51.32 -10.04 -39.79
N TRP A 164 -50.32 -10.63 -40.42
CA TRP A 164 -48.93 -10.21 -40.20
C TRP A 164 -48.68 -8.84 -40.85
N GLY A 165 -48.35 -7.85 -40.04
CA GLY A 165 -48.04 -6.49 -40.51
C GLY A 165 -46.58 -6.35 -40.91
N VAL A 166 -46.30 -6.32 -42.22
CA VAL A 166 -44.91 -6.23 -42.75
C VAL A 166 -44.23 -4.92 -42.33
N ASN A 167 -44.96 -3.81 -42.27
CA ASN A 167 -44.39 -2.54 -41.79
C ASN A 167 -44.14 -2.58 -40.28
N LEU A 168 -45.06 -3.20 -39.54
CA LEU A 168 -44.96 -3.37 -38.09
C LEU A 168 -43.77 -4.25 -37.71
N SER A 169 -43.46 -5.30 -38.47
CA SER A 169 -42.33 -6.18 -38.16
C SER A 169 -40.99 -5.44 -38.26
N GLY A 170 -40.84 -4.55 -39.25
CA GLY A 170 -39.67 -3.68 -39.37
C GLY A 170 -39.49 -2.76 -38.16
N TRP A 171 -40.58 -2.17 -37.66
CA TRP A 171 -40.54 -1.30 -36.47
C TRP A 171 -40.31 -2.08 -35.18
N ALA A 172 -40.94 -3.25 -35.04
CA ALA A 172 -40.73 -4.14 -33.93
C ALA A 172 -39.24 -4.52 -33.84
N ARG A 173 -38.62 -4.83 -34.99
CA ARG A 173 -37.19 -5.16 -35.07
C ARG A 173 -36.32 -3.99 -34.66
N GLN A 174 -36.60 -2.78 -35.11
CA GLN A 174 -35.83 -1.58 -34.72
C GLN A 174 -35.88 -1.36 -33.20
N ASN A 175 -37.03 -1.54 -32.56
CA ASN A 175 -37.16 -1.44 -31.11
C ASN A 175 -36.35 -2.53 -30.41
N SER A 176 -36.45 -3.79 -30.84
CA SER A 176 -35.68 -4.92 -30.30
C SER A 176 -34.16 -4.71 -30.44
N VAL A 177 -33.68 -4.18 -31.58
CA VAL A 177 -32.28 -3.81 -31.77
C VAL A 177 -31.86 -2.69 -30.83
N ALA A 178 -32.65 -1.62 -30.73
CA ALA A 178 -32.32 -0.49 -29.86
C ALA A 178 -32.25 -0.90 -28.38
N MET A 179 -33.13 -1.78 -27.92
CA MET A 179 -33.07 -2.35 -26.56
C MET A 179 -31.83 -3.21 -26.36
N SER A 180 -31.45 -4.03 -27.36
CA SER A 180 -30.26 -4.87 -27.27
C SER A 180 -28.96 -4.06 -27.13
N GLN A 181 -28.94 -2.84 -27.68
CA GLN A 181 -27.78 -1.95 -27.65
C GLN A 181 -27.73 -1.05 -26.41
N THR A 182 -28.90 -0.60 -25.93
CA THR A 182 -28.98 0.41 -24.85
C THR A 182 -29.31 -0.18 -23.49
N GLY A 183 -29.89 -1.39 -23.43
CA GLY A 183 -30.43 -1.96 -22.20
C GLY A 183 -31.74 -1.30 -21.73
N ASP A 184 -32.15 -0.20 -22.35
CA ASP A 184 -33.33 0.57 -21.99
C ASP A 184 -34.53 0.23 -22.88
N PHE A 185 -35.72 0.19 -22.29
CA PHE A 185 -36.97 0.07 -23.02
C PHE A 185 -37.21 1.31 -23.90
N LYS A 186 -37.28 1.12 -25.22
CA LYS A 186 -37.65 2.18 -26.17
C LYS A 186 -39.14 2.11 -26.48
N TYR A 187 -39.89 3.10 -25.99
CA TYR A 187 -41.27 3.31 -26.40
C TYR A 187 -41.31 4.01 -27.76
N SER A 188 -42.09 3.47 -28.69
CA SER A 188 -42.38 4.23 -29.91
C SER A 188 -43.43 5.30 -29.59
N SER A 189 -43.23 6.52 -30.08
CA SER A 189 -44.19 7.63 -29.98
C SER A 189 -45.42 7.48 -30.90
N TRP A 190 -45.54 6.36 -31.64
CA TRP A 190 -46.60 6.14 -32.61
C TRP A 190 -47.84 5.46 -32.00
N LEU A 191 -49.02 5.99 -32.37
CA LEU A 191 -50.37 5.75 -31.82
C LEU A 191 -50.97 4.33 -31.96
N SER A 192 -50.17 3.28 -32.10
CA SER A 192 -50.67 1.89 -32.07
C SER A 192 -49.69 0.89 -31.48
N VAL A 193 -48.52 1.34 -31.05
CA VAL A 193 -47.44 0.47 -30.60
C VAL A 193 -47.57 0.13 -29.14
N GLN A 194 -47.58 -1.17 -28.88
CA GLN A 194 -47.98 -1.73 -27.63
C GLN A 194 -46.99 -2.83 -27.22
N ALA A 195 -45.77 -2.41 -26.89
CA ALA A 195 -44.65 -3.31 -26.63
C ALA A 195 -44.71 -3.93 -25.22
N VAL A 196 -44.38 -5.22 -25.11
CA VAL A 196 -44.04 -5.86 -23.84
C VAL A 196 -42.67 -6.54 -23.98
N LEU A 197 -41.78 -6.27 -23.01
CA LEU A 197 -40.33 -6.37 -23.16
C LEU A 197 -39.75 -7.25 -22.03
N ILE A 198 -38.97 -8.28 -22.39
CA ILE A 198 -38.52 -9.34 -21.46
C ILE A 198 -37.09 -9.76 -21.77
N THR A 199 -36.36 -10.25 -20.75
CA THR A 199 -35.09 -10.98 -20.87
C THR A 199 -35.16 -12.26 -20.03
N ALA A 200 -34.91 -13.44 -20.62
CA ALA A 200 -34.52 -14.66 -19.88
C ALA A 200 -34.05 -15.80 -20.80
N GLY A 201 -32.99 -16.50 -20.39
CA GLY A 201 -32.55 -17.77 -20.95
C GLY A 201 -33.40 -18.93 -20.43
N GLN A 202 -34.17 -19.55 -21.31
CA GLN A 202 -34.93 -20.78 -21.04
C GLN A 202 -34.32 -21.92 -21.88
N GLY A 203 -34.27 -23.13 -21.32
CA GLY A 203 -33.56 -24.27 -21.93
C GLY A 203 -34.29 -24.97 -23.08
N THR A 204 -35.53 -24.59 -23.41
CA THR A 204 -36.32 -25.16 -24.52
C THR A 204 -37.07 -24.08 -25.30
N PHE A 205 -37.36 -24.34 -26.57
CA PHE A 205 -38.06 -23.40 -27.46
C PHE A 205 -39.46 -23.09 -26.92
N ASP A 206 -40.22 -24.13 -26.56
CA ASP A 206 -41.56 -23.98 -25.99
C ASP A 206 -41.53 -23.25 -24.65
N GLY A 207 -40.51 -23.50 -23.82
CA GLY A 207 -40.31 -22.78 -22.56
C GLY A 207 -40.04 -21.29 -22.76
N LEU A 208 -39.25 -20.94 -23.78
CA LEU A 208 -38.99 -19.56 -24.16
C LEU A 208 -40.27 -18.85 -24.63
N VAL A 209 -40.98 -19.43 -25.61
CA VAL A 209 -42.19 -18.83 -26.20
C VAL A 209 -43.31 -18.70 -25.17
N ASN A 210 -43.58 -19.74 -24.38
CA ASN A 210 -44.61 -19.67 -23.34
C ASN A 210 -44.22 -18.75 -22.18
N GLY A 211 -42.93 -18.71 -21.81
CA GLY A 211 -42.44 -17.78 -20.79
C GLY A 211 -42.63 -16.32 -21.19
N ILE A 212 -42.38 -16.00 -22.46
CA ILE A 212 -42.63 -14.66 -23.02
C ILE A 212 -44.12 -14.29 -22.91
N MET A 213 -45.01 -15.16 -23.37
CA MET A 213 -46.45 -14.94 -23.28
C MET A 213 -46.94 -14.79 -21.83
N GLU A 214 -46.41 -15.58 -20.91
CA GLU A 214 -46.81 -15.53 -19.51
C GLU A 214 -46.45 -14.18 -18.86
N VAL A 215 -45.25 -13.68 -19.11
CA VAL A 215 -44.87 -12.34 -18.63
C VAL A 215 -45.73 -11.26 -19.29
N TRP A 216 -46.14 -11.42 -20.55
CA TRP A 216 -47.09 -10.50 -21.17
C TRP A 216 -48.42 -10.53 -20.42
N ARG A 217 -49.02 -11.69 -20.21
CA ARG A 217 -50.29 -11.85 -19.47
C ARG A 217 -50.26 -11.23 -18.08
N GLN A 218 -49.14 -11.36 -17.35
CA GLN A 218 -48.99 -10.79 -16.01
C GLN A 218 -49.03 -9.26 -15.99
N ARG A 219 -48.68 -8.59 -17.10
CA ARG A 219 -48.80 -7.14 -17.25
C ARG A 219 -50.20 -6.79 -17.76
N THR A 220 -51.23 -7.05 -16.96
CA THR A 220 -52.64 -6.91 -17.36
C THR A 220 -53.00 -5.54 -17.95
N HIS A 221 -52.48 -4.45 -17.37
CA HIS A 221 -52.67 -3.07 -17.85
C HIS A 221 -52.08 -2.82 -19.26
N GLU A 222 -51.17 -3.68 -19.70
CA GLU A 222 -50.61 -3.69 -21.04
C GLU A 222 -51.31 -4.76 -21.86
N TYR A 223 -51.29 -6.02 -21.45
CA TYR A 223 -51.75 -7.15 -22.26
C TYR A 223 -53.18 -7.06 -22.83
N GLU A 224 -54.17 -6.61 -22.05
CA GLU A 224 -55.56 -6.55 -22.51
C GLU A 224 -55.84 -5.44 -23.54
N PRO A 225 -55.60 -4.14 -23.27
CA PRO A 225 -55.78 -3.06 -24.26
C PRO A 225 -54.79 -3.18 -25.43
N LYS A 226 -53.71 -3.86 -25.10
CA LYS A 226 -52.68 -4.60 -25.81
C LYS A 226 -52.98 -5.52 -27.01
N ILE A 227 -52.53 -6.75 -26.75
CA ILE A 227 -52.63 -7.97 -27.55
C ILE A 227 -54.09 -8.36 -27.82
N LEU A 228 -55.01 -8.06 -26.89
CA LEU A 228 -56.43 -8.40 -27.01
C LEU A 228 -57.30 -7.25 -27.55
N ASN A 229 -56.70 -6.20 -28.10
CA ASN A 229 -57.44 -5.10 -28.68
C ASN A 229 -58.35 -5.58 -29.83
N THR A 230 -59.63 -5.21 -29.78
CA THR A 230 -60.62 -5.63 -30.79
C THR A 230 -60.56 -4.80 -32.07
N SER A 231 -59.93 -3.63 -32.02
CA SER A 231 -59.88 -2.68 -33.15
C SER A 231 -58.72 -2.95 -34.09
N VAL A 232 -57.66 -3.63 -33.64
CA VAL A 232 -56.46 -3.90 -34.45
C VAL A 232 -56.69 -5.09 -35.39
N LYS A 233 -56.13 -4.99 -36.59
CA LYS A 233 -56.25 -5.99 -37.66
C LYS A 233 -54.92 -6.65 -37.98
N TYR A 234 -53.83 -5.92 -37.75
CA TYR A 234 -52.47 -6.37 -38.04
C TYR A 234 -51.67 -6.44 -36.75
N GLY A 235 -50.74 -7.38 -36.69
CA GLY A 235 -49.76 -7.47 -35.62
C GLY A 235 -48.42 -7.98 -36.14
N ALA A 236 -47.37 -7.73 -35.38
CA ALA A 236 -46.04 -8.28 -35.66
C ALA A 236 -45.26 -8.46 -34.36
N VAL A 237 -44.37 -9.44 -34.37
CA VAL A 237 -43.41 -9.71 -33.30
C VAL A 237 -42.01 -9.64 -33.88
N ALA A 238 -41.06 -9.08 -33.15
CA ALA A 238 -39.65 -9.16 -33.50
C ALA A 238 -38.79 -9.45 -32.28
N THR A 239 -37.93 -10.44 -32.45
CA THR A 239 -36.97 -10.93 -31.46
C THR A 239 -35.56 -10.61 -31.94
N ILE A 240 -34.72 -10.07 -31.05
CA ILE A 240 -33.29 -9.89 -31.26
C ILE A 240 -32.53 -10.57 -30.15
N ARG A 241 -31.54 -11.38 -30.47
CA ARG A 241 -30.64 -12.01 -29.51
C ARG A 241 -29.37 -11.19 -29.32
N SER A 242 -28.99 -10.93 -28.07
CA SER A 242 -27.67 -10.45 -27.69
C SER A 242 -27.12 -11.31 -26.55
N GLY A 243 -26.11 -12.13 -26.84
CA GLY A 243 -25.60 -13.12 -25.89
C GLY A 243 -26.66 -14.18 -25.53
N SER A 244 -26.95 -14.34 -24.24
CA SER A 244 -27.98 -15.24 -23.71
C SER A 244 -29.36 -14.59 -23.54
N VAL A 245 -29.50 -13.33 -23.98
CA VAL A 245 -30.70 -12.53 -23.79
C VAL A 245 -31.45 -12.38 -25.10
N TYR A 246 -32.77 -12.59 -25.06
CA TYR A 246 -33.70 -12.31 -26.15
C TYR A 246 -34.47 -11.03 -25.83
N TYR A 247 -34.46 -10.06 -26.75
CA TYR A 247 -35.20 -8.81 -26.69
C TYR A 247 -36.38 -8.92 -27.64
N VAL A 248 -37.60 -8.91 -27.10
CA VAL A 248 -38.82 -9.17 -27.87
C VAL A 248 -39.72 -7.94 -27.85
N THR A 249 -40.24 -7.57 -29.02
CA THR A 249 -41.22 -6.49 -29.19
C THR A 249 -42.44 -7.02 -29.92
N TYR A 250 -43.64 -6.74 -29.40
CA TYR A 250 -44.90 -6.91 -30.10
C TYR A 250 -45.51 -5.57 -30.47
N LEU A 251 -46.00 -5.43 -31.70
CA LEU A 251 -46.73 -4.27 -32.21
C LEU A 251 -48.06 -4.71 -32.82
N ALA A 252 -49.08 -3.86 -32.74
CA ALA A 252 -50.38 -4.08 -33.38
C ALA A 252 -50.88 -2.79 -34.04
N SER A 253 -51.72 -2.88 -35.07
CA SER A 253 -52.30 -1.69 -35.71
C SER A 253 -53.58 -2.02 -36.48
N THR A 254 -54.37 -0.99 -36.77
CA THR A 254 -55.48 -1.04 -37.75
C THR A 254 -54.99 -1.00 -39.19
N LEU A 255 -53.73 -0.58 -39.40
CA LEU A 255 -53.07 -0.44 -40.70
C LEU A 255 -51.95 -1.49 -40.86
N PRO A 256 -51.69 -1.96 -42.10
CA PRO A 256 -50.67 -2.96 -42.39
C PRO A 256 -49.22 -2.49 -42.19
#